data_AF-G2J7W1-F1
#
_entry.id   AF-G2J7W1-F1
#
_cell.length_a   1.000
_cell.length_b   1.000
_cell.length_c   1.000
_cell.angle_alpha   90.00
_cell.angle_beta   90.00
_cell.angle_gamma   90.00
#
_symmetry.space_group_name_H-M   'P 1'
#
loop_
_entity.id
_entity.type
_entity.pdbx_description
1 polymer ?
#
loop_
_entity_poly.entity_id
_entity_poly.type
_entity_poly.pdbx_seq_one_letter_code
_entity_poly.pdbx_strand_id
1 'polypeptide(L)'
;MEQAIFLTEKQMDKQMNSLTMTAREIFDVTGYKQPARQKRVFETLGVPVHIRPDGTVSVCRQHYLESHTHTQVQKMRLPQLRLVKRTA
;
A
#
# COMPACT_ATOMS: atom_id res chain seq x y z
N MET A 1 0.26 -10.58 38.07
CA MET A 1 1.42 -10.61 37.15
C MET A 1 1.00 -11.04 35.74
N GLU A 2 0.06 -11.98 35.60
CA GLU A 2 -0.43 -12.44 34.28
C GLU A 2 -1.16 -11.38 33.45
N GLN A 3 -1.91 -10.47 34.09
CA GLN A 3 -2.65 -9.43 33.38
C GLN A 3 -1.74 -8.44 32.62
N ALA A 4 -0.52 -8.20 33.12
CA ALA A 4 0.44 -7.30 32.46
C ALA A 4 1.02 -7.91 31.17
N ILE A 5 1.22 -9.24 31.16
CA ILE A 5 1.77 -9.99 30.02
C ILE A 5 0.77 -10.01 28.86
N PHE A 6 -0.51 -10.22 29.15
CA PHE A 6 -1.58 -10.24 28.15
C PHE A 6 -1.82 -8.87 27.47
N LEU A 7 -1.67 -7.78 28.23
CA LEU A 7 -1.74 -6.42 27.71
C LEU A 7 -0.56 -6.10 26.77
N THR A 8 0.64 -6.59 27.10
CA THR A 8 1.80 -6.47 26.21
C THR A 8 1.64 -7.27 24.91
N GLU A 9 1.12 -8.49 24.95
CA GLU A 9 0.89 -9.30 23.74
C GLU A 9 -0.11 -8.63 22.79
N LYS A 10 -1.27 -8.19 23.29
CA LYS A 10 -2.26 -7.46 22.47
C LYS A 10 -1.70 -6.17 21.87
N GLN A 11 -0.85 -5.48 22.62
CA GLN A 11 -0.26 -4.23 22.18
C GLN A 11 0.84 -4.47 21.13
N MET A 12 1.61 -5.56 21.25
CA MET A 12 2.58 -6.00 20.25
C MET A 12 1.89 -6.46 18.96
N ASP A 13 0.78 -7.21 19.04
CA ASP A 13 -0.02 -7.61 17.87
C ASP A 13 -0.56 -6.41 17.11
N LYS A 14 -1.03 -5.38 17.84
CA LYS A 14 -1.50 -4.13 17.25
C LYS A 14 -0.37 -3.37 16.52
N GLN A 15 0.84 -3.37 17.09
CA GLN A 15 2.02 -2.74 16.49
C GLN A 15 2.55 -3.54 15.28
N MET A 16 2.56 -4.87 15.35
CA MET A 16 2.98 -5.74 14.23
C MET A 16 2.00 -5.70 13.04
N ASN A 17 0.69 -5.61 13.31
CA ASN A 17 -0.33 -5.38 12.29
C ASN A 17 -0.22 -3.99 11.62
N SER A 18 0.41 -3.03 12.31
CA SER A 18 0.73 -1.72 11.73
C SER A 18 1.93 -1.79 10.78
N LEU A 19 2.91 -2.66 11.05
CA LEU A 19 4.12 -2.77 10.23
C LEU A 19 3.99 -3.73 9.04
N THR A 20 3.15 -4.76 9.16
CA THR A 20 3.01 -5.81 8.14
C THR A 20 1.57 -5.97 7.69
N MET A 21 1.37 -6.40 6.45
CA MET A 21 0.06 -6.77 5.95
C MET A 21 -0.48 -8.00 6.68
N THR A 22 -1.77 -7.99 6.98
CA THR A 22 -2.47 -9.15 7.52
C THR A 22 -2.66 -10.22 6.45
N ALA A 23 -2.88 -11.46 6.87
CA ALA A 23 -3.18 -12.57 5.94
C ALA A 23 -4.42 -12.29 5.08
N ARG A 24 -5.41 -11.56 5.62
CA ARG A 24 -6.62 -11.17 4.89
C ARG A 24 -6.29 -10.19 3.77
N GLU A 25 -5.52 -9.14 4.05
CA GLU A 25 -5.15 -8.16 3.02
C GLU A 25 -4.24 -8.78 1.95
N ILE A 26 -3.36 -9.69 2.35
CA ILE A 26 -2.55 -10.48 1.40
C ILE A 26 -3.48 -11.29 0.48
N PHE A 27 -4.51 -11.92 1.03
CA PHE A 27 -5.50 -12.62 0.22
C PHE A 27 -6.29 -11.67 -0.68
N ASP A 28 -6.70 -10.50 -0.19
CA ASP A 28 -7.46 -9.51 -0.96
C ASP A 28 -6.65 -8.99 -2.16
N VAL A 29 -5.33 -8.83 -2.02
CA VAL A 29 -4.44 -8.41 -3.12
C VAL A 29 -4.12 -9.55 -4.09
N THR A 30 -3.90 -10.76 -3.58
CA THR A 30 -3.36 -11.87 -4.40
C THR A 30 -4.41 -12.84 -4.92
N GLY A 31 -5.56 -12.95 -4.25
CA GLY A 31 -6.60 -13.96 -4.51
C GLY A 31 -6.21 -15.41 -4.16
N TYR A 32 -5.02 -15.65 -3.62
CA TYR A 32 -4.49 -16.99 -3.37
C TYR A 32 -4.28 -17.25 -1.89
N LYS A 33 -4.42 -18.52 -1.47
CA LYS A 33 -4.02 -19.00 -0.14
C LYS A 33 -2.64 -19.65 -0.10
N GLN A 34 -2.09 -20.07 -1.25
CA GLN A 34 -0.78 -20.70 -1.33
C GLN A 34 0.35 -19.66 -1.23
N PRO A 35 1.27 -19.77 -0.23
CA PRO A 35 2.33 -18.78 -0.02
C PRO A 35 3.24 -18.55 -1.23
N ALA A 36 3.60 -19.62 -1.95
CA ALA A 36 4.42 -19.52 -3.15
C ALA A 36 3.75 -18.68 -4.26
N ARG A 37 2.42 -18.81 -4.42
CA ARG A 37 1.66 -18.02 -5.40
C ARG A 37 1.52 -16.57 -4.96
N GLN A 38 1.22 -16.36 -3.68
CA GLN A 38 1.14 -15.02 -3.09
C GLN A 38 2.46 -14.26 -3.27
N LYS A 39 3.60 -14.88 -2.93
CA LYS A 39 4.94 -14.31 -3.14
C LYS A 39 5.16 -13.91 -4.60
N ARG A 40 4.85 -14.79 -5.55
CA ARG A 40 5.03 -14.51 -6.98
C ARG A 40 4.23 -13.30 -7.46
N VAL A 41 3.01 -13.10 -6.94
CA VAL A 41 2.19 -11.92 -7.26
C VAL A 41 2.90 -10.65 -6.77
N PHE A 42 3.34 -10.59 -5.52
CA PHE A 42 4.05 -9.41 -5.00
C PHE A 42 5.38 -9.14 -5.71
N GLU A 43 6.14 -10.18 -6.05
CA GLU A 43 7.37 -10.03 -6.86
C GLU A 43 7.07 -9.44 -8.23
N THR A 44 5.96 -9.86 -8.87
CA THR A 44 5.51 -9.29 -10.15
C THR A 44 5.12 -7.82 -10.02
N LEU A 45 4.56 -7.43 -8.88
CA LEU A 45 4.20 -6.04 -8.56
C LEU A 45 5.42 -5.19 -8.13
N GLY A 46 6.61 -5.79 -8.02
CA GLY A 46 7.80 -5.10 -7.51
C GLY A 46 7.74 -4.75 -6.02
N VAL A 47 6.86 -5.43 -5.26
CA VAL A 47 6.71 -5.23 -3.82
C VAL A 47 7.64 -6.19 -3.07
N PRO A 48 8.53 -5.69 -2.18
CA PRO A 48 9.37 -6.55 -1.35
C PRO A 48 8.54 -7.50 -0.49
N VAL A 49 8.84 -8.79 -0.60
CA VAL A 49 8.09 -9.86 0.06
C VAL A 49 9.03 -10.96 0.53
N HIS A 50 8.76 -11.50 1.72
CA HIS A 50 9.51 -12.60 2.30
C HIS A 50 8.58 -13.72 2.78
N ILE A 51 9.11 -14.95 2.81
CA ILE A 51 8.46 -16.08 3.48
C ILE A 51 9.05 -16.18 4.88
N ARG A 52 8.20 -16.22 5.90
CA ARG A 52 8.60 -16.42 7.29
C ARG A 52 9.01 -17.88 7.52
N PRO A 53 9.72 -18.17 8.62
CA PRO A 53 10.07 -19.55 8.97
C PRO A 53 8.87 -20.48 9.17
N ASP A 54 7.69 -19.93 9.50
CA ASP A 54 6.43 -20.66 9.61
C ASP A 54 5.76 -20.96 8.25
N GLY A 55 6.36 -20.53 7.13
CA GLY A 55 5.86 -20.72 5.78
C GLY A 55 4.86 -19.67 5.31
N THR A 56 4.50 -18.69 6.15
CA THR A 56 3.57 -17.61 5.79
C THR A 56 4.26 -16.45 5.06
N VAL A 57 3.48 -15.68 4.30
CA VAL A 57 3.99 -14.50 3.58
C VAL A 57 4.01 -13.28 4.51
N SER A 58 5.12 -12.55 4.50
CA SER A 58 5.28 -11.27 5.17
C SER A 58 5.56 -10.17 4.16
N VAL A 59 4.70 -9.15 4.16
CA VAL A 59 4.87 -7.93 3.35
C VAL A 59 4.83 -6.75 4.31
N CYS A 60 5.85 -5.91 4.27
CA CYS A 60 5.92 -4.70 5.09
C CYS A 60 5.02 -3.62 4.49
N ARG A 61 4.28 -2.90 5.34
CA ARG A 61 3.56 -1.70 4.92
C ARG A 61 4.54 -0.55 4.82
N GLN A 62 4.52 0.12 3.68
CA GLN A 62 5.21 1.38 3.52
C GLN A 62 4.26 2.51 3.91
N HIS A 63 4.58 3.21 4.99
CA HIS A 63 3.84 4.39 5.43
C HIS A 63 4.52 5.62 4.85
N TYR A 64 3.85 6.29 3.91
CA TYR A 64 4.32 7.57 3.40
C TYR A 64 3.81 8.68 4.31
N LEU A 65 4.73 9.34 5.01
CA LEU A 65 4.44 10.56 5.73
C LEU A 65 4.38 11.70 4.72
N GLU A 66 3.33 11.76 3.91
CA GLU A 66 3.19 12.82 2.92
C GLU A 66 2.93 14.14 3.64
N SER A 67 4.00 14.92 3.83
CA SER A 67 3.89 16.38 3.87
C SER A 67 3.38 16.78 2.50
N HIS A 68 2.06 16.82 2.31
CA HIS A 68 1.46 17.35 1.10
C HIS A 68 1.80 18.85 1.04
N THR A 69 2.99 19.21 0.53
CA THR A 69 3.17 20.51 -0.09
C THR A 69 2.31 20.46 -1.33
N HIS A 70 1.04 20.82 -1.14
CA HIS A 70 -0.01 21.00 -2.13
C HIS A 70 0.62 21.40 -3.47
N THR A 71 0.77 20.44 -4.39
CA THR A 71 1.19 20.71 -5.76
C THR A 71 0.22 21.75 -6.29
N GLN A 72 0.70 22.98 -6.43
CA GLN A 72 -0.10 24.11 -6.90
C GLN A 72 -0.71 23.69 -8.22
N VAL A 73 -2.02 23.43 -8.20
CA VAL A 73 -2.80 23.10 -9.40
C VAL A 73 -2.53 24.22 -10.39
N GLN A 74 -1.74 23.94 -11.43
CA GLN A 74 -1.51 24.92 -12.50
C GLN A 74 -2.89 25.19 -13.10
N LYS A 75 -3.39 26.41 -12.94
CA LYS A 75 -4.68 26.83 -13.50
C LYS A 75 -4.64 26.58 -15.01
N MET A 76 -5.32 25.54 -15.46
CA MET A 76 -5.50 25.27 -16.89
C MET A 76 -6.17 26.51 -17.50
N ARG A 77 -5.49 27.17 -18.44
CA ARG A 77 -6.10 28.28 -19.17
C ARG A 77 -7.14 27.70 -20.12
N LEU A 78 -8.38 28.20 -20.04
CA LEU A 78 -9.44 27.82 -20.96
C LEU A 78 -9.01 28.20 -22.39
N PRO A 79 -9.12 27.29 -23.38
CA PRO A 79 -8.81 27.63 -24.76
C PRO A 79 -9.77 28.73 -25.26
N GLN A 80 -9.21 29.84 -25.71
CA GLN A 80 -9.99 30.92 -26.32
C GLN A 80 -10.13 30.68 -27.83
N LEU A 81 -11.35 30.45 -28.28
CA LEU A 81 -11.66 30.37 -29.70
C LEU A 81 -11.50 31.76 -30.34
N ARG A 82 -10.61 31.86 -31.33
CA ARG A 82 -10.47 33.08 -32.13
C ARG A 82 -11.06 32.87 -33.51
N LEU A 83 -11.97 33.77 -33.90
CA LEU A 83 -12.55 33.79 -35.23
C LEU A 83 -11.49 34.24 -36.23
N VAL A 84 -11.00 33.32 -37.06
CA VAL A 84 -10.07 33.65 -38.15
C VAL A 84 -10.91 34.02 -39.37
N LYS A 85 -10.84 35.28 -39.81
CA LYS A 85 -11.49 35.72 -41.06
C LYS A 85 -10.68 35.18 -42.24
N ARG A 86 -11.33 34.43 -43.13
CA ARG A 86 -10.73 34.01 -44.40
C ARG A 86 -10.78 35.20 -45.37
N THR A 87 -9.62 35.70 -45.77
CA THR A 87 -9.50 36.59 -46.93
C THR A 87 -9.61 35.76 -48.20
N ALA A 88 -10.44 36.24 -49.13
CA ALA A 88 -10.66 35.68 -50.47
C ALA A 88 -9.52 36.04 -51.42
#